data_AF-A0AA38CQD1-F1
#
_entry.id   AF-A0AA38CQD1-F1
#
_cell.length_a   1.000
_cell.length_b   1.000
_cell.length_c   1.000
_cell.angle_alpha   90.00
_cell.angle_beta   90.00
_cell.angle_gamma   90.00
#
_symmetry.space_group_name_H-M   'P 1'
#
loop_
_entity.id
_entity.type
_entity.pdbx_description
1 polymer ?
#
loop_
_entity_poly.entity_id
_entity_poly.type
_entity_poly.pdbx_seq_one_letter_code
_entity_poly.pdbx_strand_id
1 'polypeptide(L)'
;MLTAHRSTDVTAAEAPLLAAGRPLMATAVRALSTAVARHLRQERGRVAGARVVALVGSGDNGADALLSAAELAGRGVEVTALLVGSRVHEGAAVAARRAGITPLTLPPEADADADPGSDWAARAAAADVVLDGVTGIGAHGPLRGGARTAVVALIEAIEVRTAAGGTRPHVVAVDVPSGAGVDDGEVHGPVLAADATLTTGTAKPGLLLPRPRCWLDGSRSSTWAWTSRQSPLPSSDSRPATPPRSGASPARTTTSTRAACSACWRDRSATPGRLCSRRRRRRRWSGWCATRGRTRWRTPCSRGTPRWSPGPVACRRG
;
A
#
# COMPACT_ATOMS: atom_id res chain seq x y z
N MET A 1 4.15 13.00 -19.84
CA MET A 1 2.69 12.80 -19.71
C MET A 1 2.47 11.54 -18.87
N LEU A 2 1.61 11.58 -17.85
CA LEU A 2 1.24 10.38 -17.10
C LEU A 2 0.17 9.62 -17.90
N THR A 3 0.31 8.31 -18.04
CA THR A 3 -0.64 7.43 -18.73
C THR A 3 -1.42 6.60 -17.72
N ALA A 4 -2.73 6.44 -17.94
CA ALA A 4 -3.58 5.56 -17.16
C ALA A 4 -4.58 4.82 -18.07
N HIS A 5 -4.99 3.63 -17.65
CA HIS A 5 -5.89 2.75 -18.40
C HIS A 5 -6.99 2.22 -17.48
N ARG A 6 -8.20 2.04 -18.01
CA ARG A 6 -9.33 1.59 -17.20
C ARG A 6 -9.09 0.17 -16.69
N SER A 7 -9.73 -0.18 -15.58
CA SER A 7 -9.73 -1.53 -15.02
C SER A 7 -10.01 -2.63 -16.06
N THR A 8 -10.95 -2.38 -16.97
CA THR A 8 -11.31 -3.27 -18.09
C THR A 8 -10.19 -3.43 -19.11
N ASP A 9 -9.48 -2.34 -19.43
CA ASP A 9 -8.37 -2.35 -20.39
C ASP A 9 -7.17 -3.12 -19.82
N VAL A 10 -6.90 -2.94 -18.52
CA VAL A 10 -5.87 -3.69 -17.80
C VAL A 10 -6.18 -5.18 -17.82
N THR A 11 -7.41 -5.55 -17.45
CA THR A 11 -7.86 -6.95 -17.45
C THR A 11 -7.75 -7.57 -18.85
N ALA A 12 -8.16 -6.83 -19.90
CA ALA A 12 -8.06 -7.30 -21.28
C ALA A 12 -6.60 -7.49 -21.73
N ALA A 13 -5.69 -6.61 -21.29
CA ALA A 13 -4.26 -6.70 -21.60
C ALA A 13 -3.56 -7.85 -20.85
N GLU A 14 -3.97 -8.15 -19.62
CA GLU A 14 -3.40 -9.22 -18.81
C GLU A 14 -3.85 -10.63 -19.24
N ALA A 15 -5.08 -10.76 -19.73
CA ALA A 15 -5.67 -12.04 -20.14
C ALA A 15 -4.78 -12.90 -21.08
N PRO A 16 -4.24 -12.39 -22.20
CA PRO A 16 -3.37 -13.21 -23.07
C PRO A 16 -2.04 -13.57 -22.40
N LEU A 17 -1.52 -12.74 -21.49
CA LEU A 17 -0.28 -13.03 -20.76
C LEU A 17 -0.51 -14.14 -19.73
N LEU A 18 -1.64 -14.11 -19.02
CA LEU A 18 -2.04 -15.18 -18.10
C LEU A 18 -2.28 -16.50 -18.86
N ALA A 19 -2.94 -16.45 -20.01
CA ALA A 19 -3.13 -17.62 -20.88
C ALA A 19 -1.80 -18.21 -21.37
N ALA A 20 -0.79 -17.36 -21.60
CA ALA A 20 0.57 -17.77 -21.93
C ALA A 20 1.41 -18.21 -20.69
N GLY A 21 0.80 -18.32 -19.51
CA GLY A 21 1.48 -18.75 -18.28
C GLY A 21 2.51 -17.74 -17.75
N ARG A 22 2.38 -16.45 -18.09
CA ARG A 22 3.31 -15.43 -17.60
C ARG A 22 3.11 -15.23 -16.09
N PRO A 23 4.19 -15.17 -15.30
CA PRO A 23 4.09 -15.09 -13.84
C PRO A 23 3.88 -13.63 -13.37
N LEU A 24 2.73 -13.05 -13.73
CA LEU A 24 2.40 -11.65 -13.42
C LEU A 24 2.40 -11.40 -11.90
N MET A 25 1.71 -12.26 -11.13
CA MET A 25 1.66 -12.20 -9.67
C MET A 25 3.05 -12.24 -9.02
N ALA A 26 3.92 -13.18 -9.42
CA ALA A 26 5.28 -13.26 -8.88
C ALA A 26 6.10 -11.97 -9.15
N THR A 27 5.83 -11.31 -10.29
CA THR A 27 6.47 -10.05 -10.65
C THR A 27 5.95 -8.90 -9.76
N ALA A 28 4.63 -8.82 -9.57
CA ALA A 28 3.99 -7.85 -8.67
C ALA A 28 4.48 -8.00 -7.24
N VAL A 29 4.49 -9.23 -6.71
CA VAL A 29 4.98 -9.58 -5.37
C VAL A 29 6.43 -9.14 -5.18
N ARG A 30 7.32 -9.47 -6.12
CA ARG A 30 8.73 -9.07 -6.05
C ARG A 30 8.87 -7.55 -6.03
N ALA A 31 8.08 -6.83 -6.83
CA ALA A 31 8.09 -5.37 -6.86
C ALA A 31 7.61 -4.78 -5.52
N LEU A 32 6.50 -5.28 -4.99
CA LEU A 32 5.93 -4.84 -3.71
C LEU A 32 6.89 -5.07 -2.54
N SER A 33 7.36 -6.31 -2.36
CA SER A 33 8.28 -6.66 -1.27
C SER A 33 9.59 -5.87 -1.36
N THR A 34 10.10 -5.63 -2.56
CA THR A 34 11.32 -4.84 -2.78
C THR A 34 11.10 -3.37 -2.46
N ALA A 35 9.96 -2.81 -2.84
CA ALA A 35 9.66 -1.40 -2.59
C ALA A 35 9.43 -1.14 -1.09
N VAL A 36 8.68 -2.03 -0.42
CA VAL A 36 8.49 -1.97 1.04
C VAL A 36 9.83 -2.14 1.78
N ALA A 37 10.66 -3.12 1.41
CA ALA A 37 11.96 -3.30 2.03
C ALA A 37 12.90 -2.09 1.84
N ARG A 38 12.82 -1.42 0.68
CA ARG A 38 13.56 -0.18 0.41
C ARG A 38 13.07 0.96 1.30
N HIS A 39 11.76 1.16 1.41
CA HIS A 39 11.17 2.15 2.31
C HIS A 39 11.58 1.89 3.77
N LEU A 40 11.43 0.65 4.26
CA LEU A 40 11.84 0.28 5.62
C LEU A 40 13.34 0.56 5.87
N ARG A 41 14.21 0.29 4.89
CA ARG A 41 15.63 0.61 5.01
C ARG A 41 15.89 2.12 5.05
N GLN A 42 15.13 2.92 4.30
CA GLN A 42 15.25 4.38 4.30
C GLN A 42 14.81 4.99 5.63
N GLU A 43 13.67 4.55 6.17
CA GLU A 43 13.11 5.11 7.40
C GLU A 43 13.78 4.57 8.67
N ARG A 44 14.15 3.28 8.70
CA ARG A 44 14.66 2.60 9.90
C ARG A 44 16.15 2.28 9.86
N GLY A 45 16.81 2.49 8.72
CA GLY A 45 18.20 2.05 8.47
C GLY A 45 18.36 0.53 8.25
N ARG A 46 17.33 -0.28 8.53
CA ARG A 46 17.35 -1.74 8.40
C ARG A 46 15.96 -2.31 8.11
N VAL A 47 15.93 -3.50 7.48
CA VAL A 47 14.69 -4.23 7.18
C VAL A 47 14.31 -5.18 8.32
N ALA A 48 15.27 -5.96 8.82
CA ALA A 48 15.02 -6.94 9.89
C ALA A 48 14.47 -6.25 11.15
N GLY A 49 13.56 -6.93 11.85
CA GLY A 49 12.83 -6.43 13.02
C GLY A 49 11.88 -5.28 12.73
N ALA A 50 11.55 -5.00 11.46
CA ALA A 50 10.41 -4.16 11.12
C ALA A 50 9.10 -4.92 11.35
N ARG A 51 8.03 -4.19 11.62
CA ARG A 51 6.68 -4.73 11.78
C ARG A 51 5.84 -4.35 10.57
N VAL A 52 5.32 -5.36 9.88
CA VAL A 52 4.43 -5.20 8.73
C VAL A 52 3.11 -5.89 9.02
N VAL A 53 2.01 -5.17 8.81
CA VAL A 53 0.68 -5.77 8.83
C VAL A 53 0.14 -5.85 7.40
N ALA A 54 -0.33 -7.02 6.99
CA ALA A 54 -1.00 -7.21 5.70
C ALA A 54 -2.50 -7.41 5.92
N LEU A 55 -3.31 -6.53 5.34
CA LEU A 55 -4.75 -6.71 5.23
C LEU A 55 -5.04 -7.50 3.96
N VAL A 56 -5.59 -8.72 4.11
CA VAL A 56 -5.67 -9.72 3.05
C VAL A 56 -7.13 -9.93 2.64
N GLY A 57 -7.47 -9.42 1.47
CA GLY A 57 -8.74 -9.67 0.79
C GLY A 57 -8.85 -11.05 0.16
N SER A 58 -9.98 -11.30 -0.51
CA SER A 58 -10.30 -12.60 -1.12
C SER A 58 -9.79 -12.79 -2.55
N GLY A 59 -9.31 -11.72 -3.20
CA GLY A 59 -8.83 -11.73 -4.59
C GLY A 59 -7.30 -11.67 -4.71
N ASP A 60 -6.84 -11.40 -5.92
CA ASP A 60 -5.41 -11.39 -6.27
C ASP A 60 -4.61 -10.32 -5.51
N ASN A 61 -5.19 -9.15 -5.22
CA ASN A 61 -4.53 -8.14 -4.37
C ASN A 61 -4.25 -8.67 -2.96
N GLY A 62 -5.14 -9.49 -2.42
CA GLY A 62 -4.92 -10.17 -1.14
C GLY A 62 -3.79 -11.19 -1.24
N ALA A 63 -3.73 -11.93 -2.36
CA ALA A 63 -2.64 -12.85 -2.66
C ALA A 63 -1.29 -12.11 -2.76
N ASP A 64 -1.24 -11.00 -3.50
CA ASP A 64 -0.05 -10.17 -3.66
C ASP A 64 0.44 -9.60 -2.34
N ALA A 65 -0.47 -9.09 -1.50
CA ALA A 65 -0.14 -8.59 -0.16
C ALA A 65 0.43 -9.71 0.71
N LEU A 66 -0.22 -10.88 0.76
CA LEU A 66 0.18 -11.99 1.61
C LEU A 66 1.50 -12.65 1.15
N LEU A 67 1.68 -12.84 -0.16
CA LEU A 67 2.93 -13.33 -0.75
C LEU A 67 4.08 -12.35 -0.50
N SER A 68 3.84 -11.05 -0.66
CA SER A 68 4.86 -10.02 -0.37
C SER A 68 5.22 -9.98 1.10
N ALA A 69 4.24 -10.16 1.98
CA ALA A 69 4.45 -10.28 3.41
C ALA A 69 5.29 -11.54 3.74
N ALA A 70 5.02 -12.67 3.09
CA ALA A 70 5.85 -13.88 3.23
C ALA A 70 7.31 -13.65 2.77
N GLU A 71 7.53 -12.93 1.67
CA GLU A 71 8.89 -12.58 1.24
C GLU A 71 9.61 -11.64 2.22
N LEU A 72 8.87 -10.71 2.85
CA LEU A 72 9.39 -9.82 3.88
C LEU A 72 9.72 -10.57 5.17
N ALA A 73 8.88 -11.53 5.59
CA ALA A 73 9.16 -12.40 6.73
C ALA A 73 10.47 -13.17 6.55
N GLY A 74 10.74 -13.69 5.34
CA GLY A 74 12.02 -14.29 4.98
C GLY A 74 13.23 -13.35 5.08
N ARG A 75 13.01 -12.03 5.22
CA ARG A 75 14.04 -11.00 5.46
C ARG A 75 14.11 -10.55 6.92
N GLY A 76 13.49 -11.29 7.83
CA GLY A 76 13.45 -11.01 9.27
C GLY A 76 12.47 -9.92 9.67
N VAL A 77 11.47 -9.61 8.84
CA VAL A 77 10.36 -8.71 9.19
C VAL A 77 9.34 -9.48 10.04
N GLU A 78 8.87 -8.88 11.12
CA GLU A 78 7.76 -9.37 11.92
C GLU A 78 6.45 -9.08 11.17
N VAL A 79 5.77 -10.13 10.74
CA VAL A 79 4.57 -10.01 9.90
C VAL A 79 3.33 -10.45 10.65
N THR A 80 2.30 -9.61 10.65
CA THR A 80 0.93 -10.00 10.99
C THR A 80 0.08 -9.97 9.73
N ALA A 81 -0.56 -11.09 9.38
CA ALA A 81 -1.54 -11.12 8.29
C ALA A 81 -2.94 -11.17 8.88
N LEU A 82 -3.83 -10.28 8.45
CA LEU A 82 -5.25 -10.27 8.81
C LEU A 82 -6.08 -10.62 7.58
N LEU A 83 -6.75 -11.76 7.63
CA LEU A 83 -7.72 -12.17 6.61
C LEU A 83 -9.03 -11.43 6.85
N VAL A 84 -9.41 -10.59 5.89
CA VAL A 84 -10.66 -9.79 5.94
C VAL A 84 -11.66 -10.22 4.88
N GLY A 85 -11.22 -11.02 3.89
CA GLY A 85 -12.07 -11.66 2.91
C GLY A 85 -12.63 -13.01 3.39
N SER A 86 -13.68 -13.49 2.72
CA SER A 86 -14.27 -14.81 2.99
C SER A 86 -13.44 -15.99 2.50
N ARG A 87 -12.41 -15.73 1.71
CA ARG A 87 -11.50 -16.71 1.11
C ARG A 87 -10.08 -16.16 1.14
N VAL A 88 -9.10 -17.04 1.05
CA VAL A 88 -7.68 -16.69 0.88
C VAL A 88 -7.13 -17.47 -0.31
N HIS A 89 -6.26 -16.83 -1.10
CA HIS A 89 -5.59 -17.50 -2.21
C HIS A 89 -4.70 -18.64 -1.69
N GLU A 90 -4.93 -19.87 -2.15
CA GLU A 90 -4.31 -21.07 -1.57
C GLU A 90 -2.79 -21.04 -1.63
N GLY A 91 -2.22 -20.68 -2.79
CA GLY A 91 -0.77 -20.56 -2.93
C GLY A 91 -0.15 -19.50 -2.00
N ALA A 92 -0.90 -18.43 -1.70
CA ALA A 92 -0.45 -17.38 -0.80
C ALA A 92 -0.52 -17.84 0.66
N ALA A 93 -1.58 -18.58 1.03
CA ALA A 93 -1.70 -19.20 2.34
C ALA A 93 -0.59 -20.23 2.60
N VAL A 94 -0.25 -21.06 1.61
CA VAL A 94 0.86 -22.02 1.70
C VAL A 94 2.20 -21.29 1.88
N ALA A 95 2.45 -20.24 1.10
CA ALA A 95 3.67 -19.43 1.22
C ALA A 95 3.77 -18.75 2.60
N ALA A 96 2.67 -18.17 3.09
CA ALA A 96 2.61 -17.57 4.41
C ALA A 96 2.95 -18.57 5.53
N ARG A 97 2.34 -19.76 5.50
CA ARG A 97 2.64 -20.84 6.46
C ARG A 97 4.11 -21.26 6.41
N ARG A 98 4.69 -21.41 5.21
CA ARG A 98 6.12 -21.72 5.03
C ARG A 98 7.04 -20.62 5.58
N ALA A 99 6.59 -19.37 5.54
CA ALA A 99 7.30 -18.24 6.11
C ALA A 99 7.05 -18.05 7.63
N GLY A 100 6.33 -18.98 8.29
CA GLY A 100 6.01 -18.90 9.71
C GLY A 100 4.91 -17.91 10.07
N ILE A 101 4.14 -17.43 9.08
CA ILE A 101 3.02 -16.51 9.29
C ILE A 101 1.76 -17.33 9.55
N THR A 102 1.14 -17.10 10.71
CA THR A 102 -0.21 -17.61 11.03
C THR A 102 -1.20 -16.47 10.84
N PRO A 103 -2.01 -16.48 9.77
CA PRO A 103 -2.99 -15.42 9.55
C PRO A 103 -4.05 -15.38 10.65
N LEU A 104 -4.40 -14.17 11.07
CA LEU A 104 -5.52 -13.89 11.95
C LEU A 104 -6.79 -13.74 11.10
N THR A 105 -7.92 -14.19 11.61
CA THR A 105 -9.24 -13.96 11.00
C THR A 105 -10.03 -13.05 11.91
N LEU A 106 -10.75 -12.07 11.35
CA LEU A 106 -11.67 -11.28 12.15
C LEU A 106 -12.79 -12.17 12.70
N PRO A 107 -13.15 -12.04 13.99
CA PRO A 107 -14.35 -12.69 14.51
C PRO A 107 -15.59 -12.17 13.76
N PRO A 108 -16.62 -13.02 13.57
CA PRO A 108 -17.89 -12.58 12.99
C PRO A 108 -18.51 -11.45 13.80
N GLU A 109 -19.18 -10.52 13.13
CA GLU A 109 -19.80 -9.31 13.70
C GLU A 109 -20.83 -9.59 14.82
N ALA A 110 -21.25 -10.85 15.01
CA ALA A 110 -22.19 -11.28 16.05
C ALA A 110 -21.56 -11.39 17.46
N ASP A 111 -20.23 -11.45 17.55
CA ASP A 111 -19.54 -11.53 18.84
C ASP A 111 -19.00 -10.14 19.24
N ALA A 112 -19.90 -9.18 19.46
CA ALA A 112 -19.55 -7.86 19.99
C ALA A 112 -18.92 -7.92 21.40
N ASP A 113 -19.09 -9.05 22.09
CA ASP A 113 -18.49 -9.38 23.39
C ASP A 113 -17.29 -10.33 23.28
N ALA A 114 -16.82 -10.68 22.06
CA ALA A 114 -15.55 -11.38 21.93
C ALA A 114 -14.43 -10.47 22.43
N ASP A 115 -13.79 -10.95 23.51
CA ASP A 115 -12.66 -10.36 24.23
C ASP A 115 -11.76 -9.47 23.34
N PRO A 116 -11.44 -8.23 23.75
CA PRO A 116 -10.45 -7.35 23.11
C PRO A 116 -9.00 -7.91 23.08
N GLY A 117 -8.81 -9.21 23.24
CA GLY A 117 -7.60 -9.94 22.84
C GLY A 117 -7.20 -9.75 21.36
N SER A 118 -8.01 -9.03 20.58
CA SER A 118 -7.76 -8.60 19.21
C SER A 118 -7.09 -7.20 19.12
N ASP A 119 -6.02 -6.96 19.90
CA ASP A 119 -5.08 -5.81 19.75
C ASP A 119 -4.45 -5.68 18.34
N TRP A 120 -4.91 -6.45 17.35
CA TRP A 120 -4.47 -6.37 15.97
C TRP A 120 -4.57 -4.94 15.41
N ALA A 121 -5.65 -4.19 15.70
CA ALA A 121 -5.86 -2.86 15.14
C ALA A 121 -4.84 -1.87 15.71
N ALA A 122 -4.59 -1.92 17.02
CA ALA A 122 -3.58 -1.11 17.68
C ALA A 122 -2.15 -1.54 17.32
N ARG A 123 -1.89 -2.84 17.13
CA ARG A 123 -0.62 -3.35 16.56
C ARG A 123 -0.39 -2.89 15.14
N ALA A 124 -1.43 -2.88 14.31
CA ALA A 124 -1.40 -2.38 12.94
C ALA A 124 -1.17 -0.87 12.90
N ALA A 125 -1.85 -0.11 13.75
CA ALA A 125 -1.59 1.32 13.93
C ALA A 125 -0.16 1.59 14.46
N ALA A 126 0.43 0.67 15.21
CA ALA A 126 1.80 0.76 15.70
C ALA A 126 2.86 0.18 14.75
N ALA A 127 2.47 -0.43 13.63
CA ALA A 127 3.38 -1.06 12.69
C ALA A 127 4.26 -0.04 11.96
N ASP A 128 5.34 -0.50 11.35
CA ASP A 128 6.14 0.35 10.46
C ASP A 128 5.42 0.54 9.11
N VAL A 129 4.82 -0.53 8.57
CA VAL A 129 4.06 -0.51 7.31
C VAL A 129 2.76 -1.32 7.42
N VAL A 130 1.70 -0.81 6.79
CA VAL A 130 0.47 -1.57 6.51
C VAL A 130 0.35 -1.80 5.00
N LEU A 131 0.18 -3.05 4.59
CA LEU A 131 -0.17 -3.41 3.21
C LEU A 131 -1.69 -3.51 3.10
N ASP A 132 -2.28 -2.65 2.28
CA ASP A 132 -3.71 -2.72 1.94
C ASP A 132 -3.90 -3.56 0.68
N GLY A 133 -4.20 -4.85 0.88
CA GLY A 133 -4.59 -5.80 -0.16
C GLY A 133 -6.04 -6.26 -0.03
N VAL A 134 -6.93 -5.39 0.47
CA VAL A 134 -8.33 -5.77 0.77
C VAL A 134 -9.16 -5.94 -0.50
N THR A 135 -9.04 -5.03 -1.46
CA THR A 135 -9.73 -5.08 -2.76
C THR A 135 -8.82 -4.65 -3.90
N GLY A 136 -9.10 -5.14 -5.11
CA GLY A 136 -8.39 -4.75 -6.34
C GLY A 136 -9.31 -4.20 -7.43
N ILE A 137 -8.81 -4.18 -8.66
CA ILE A 137 -9.50 -3.54 -9.80
C ILE A 137 -10.87 -4.15 -10.15
N GLY A 138 -11.14 -5.38 -9.71
CA GLY A 138 -12.44 -6.05 -9.89
C GLY A 138 -13.47 -5.76 -8.80
N ALA A 139 -13.14 -4.95 -7.79
CA ALA A 139 -14.08 -4.58 -6.75
C ALA A 139 -14.90 -3.34 -7.15
N HIS A 140 -16.17 -3.33 -6.74
CA HIS A 140 -17.10 -2.24 -7.02
C HIS A 140 -17.85 -1.79 -5.78
N GLY A 141 -17.95 -0.46 -5.61
CA GLY A 141 -18.69 0.17 -4.52
C GLY A 141 -17.96 0.12 -3.17
N PRO A 142 -18.68 0.46 -2.09
CA PRO A 142 -18.10 0.57 -0.74
C PRO A 142 -17.64 -0.79 -0.20
N LEU A 143 -16.64 -0.76 0.69
CA LEU A 143 -16.24 -1.94 1.47
C LEU A 143 -17.41 -2.48 2.30
N ARG A 144 -17.46 -3.80 2.49
CA ARG A 144 -18.56 -4.52 3.20
C ARG A 144 -18.00 -5.57 4.16
N GLY A 145 -18.81 -5.95 5.15
CA GLY A 145 -18.50 -7.01 6.12
C GLY A 145 -17.16 -6.82 6.81
N GLY A 146 -16.42 -7.93 7.02
CA GLY A 146 -15.10 -7.93 7.66
C GLY A 146 -14.08 -6.96 7.06
N ALA A 147 -14.10 -6.72 5.74
CA ALA A 147 -13.25 -5.74 5.09
C ALA A 147 -13.54 -4.30 5.58
N ARG A 148 -14.82 -3.92 5.65
CA ARG A 148 -15.23 -2.62 6.20
C ARG A 148 -14.86 -2.51 7.67
N THR A 149 -15.16 -3.55 8.44
CA THR A 149 -14.92 -3.60 9.89
C THR A 149 -13.42 -3.46 10.21
N ALA A 150 -12.55 -4.16 9.48
CA ALA A 150 -11.10 -4.00 9.59
C ALA A 150 -10.66 -2.56 9.30
N VAL A 151 -11.06 -2.01 8.15
CA VAL A 151 -10.61 -0.67 7.74
C VAL A 151 -11.06 0.39 8.73
N VAL A 152 -12.30 0.33 9.23
CA VAL A 152 -12.80 1.25 10.26
C VAL A 152 -12.00 1.12 11.55
N ALA A 153 -11.83 -0.09 12.07
CA ALA A 153 -11.09 -0.32 13.31
C ALA A 153 -9.63 0.16 13.22
N LEU A 154 -8.98 -0.02 12.06
CA LEU A 154 -7.63 0.46 11.83
C LEU A 154 -7.56 2.00 11.76
N ILE A 155 -8.52 2.64 11.08
CA ILE A 155 -8.60 4.12 11.04
C ILE A 155 -8.74 4.66 12.46
N GLU A 156 -9.68 4.14 13.25
CA GLU A 156 -9.89 4.55 14.64
C GLU A 156 -8.63 4.33 15.49
N ALA A 157 -7.95 3.19 15.35
CA ALA A 157 -6.71 2.91 16.07
C ALA A 157 -5.57 3.86 15.69
N ILE A 158 -5.47 4.25 14.41
CA ILE A 158 -4.50 5.24 13.93
C ILE A 158 -4.81 6.62 14.52
N GLU A 159 -6.07 7.04 14.54
CA GLU A 159 -6.51 8.31 15.12
C GLU A 159 -6.19 8.38 16.62
N VAL A 160 -6.54 7.34 17.38
CA VAL A 160 -6.22 7.24 18.81
C VAL A 160 -4.71 7.34 19.05
N ARG A 161 -3.91 6.63 18.26
CA ARG A 161 -2.44 6.63 18.40
C ARG A 161 -1.83 8.00 18.08
N THR A 162 -2.28 8.63 17.00
CA THR A 162 -1.79 9.94 16.56
C THR A 162 -2.18 11.05 17.53
N ALA A 163 -3.41 11.02 18.05
CA ALA A 163 -3.85 11.91 19.12
C ALA A 163 -3.00 11.77 20.40
N ALA A 164 -2.50 10.56 20.68
CA ALA A 164 -1.56 10.30 21.77
C ALA A 164 -0.08 10.66 21.45
N GLY A 165 0.19 11.28 20.30
CA GLY A 165 1.54 11.68 19.88
C GLY A 165 2.38 10.54 19.26
N GLY A 166 1.78 9.39 18.98
CA GLY A 166 2.43 8.28 18.30
C GLY A 166 2.51 8.47 16.79
N THR A 167 3.53 7.90 16.16
CA THR A 167 3.66 7.85 14.69
C THR A 167 2.70 6.83 14.10
N ARG A 168 1.91 7.22 13.10
CA ARG A 168 1.04 6.31 12.32
C ARG A 168 1.88 5.42 11.37
N PRO A 169 1.36 4.27 10.91
CA PRO A 169 2.09 3.40 10.01
C PRO A 169 2.12 3.99 8.60
N HIS A 170 3.14 3.63 7.80
CA HIS A 170 3.14 3.94 6.37
C HIS A 170 2.23 2.95 5.63
N VAL A 171 1.16 3.47 5.01
CA VAL A 171 0.16 2.64 4.32
C VAL A 171 0.52 2.51 2.85
N VAL A 172 0.74 1.26 2.40
CA VAL A 172 0.99 0.91 1.00
C VAL A 172 -0.20 0.15 0.45
N ALA A 173 -0.94 0.79 -0.46
CA ALA A 173 -1.99 0.12 -1.22
C ALA A 173 -1.39 -0.80 -2.29
N VAL A 174 -1.91 -2.03 -2.34
CA VAL A 174 -1.59 -3.00 -3.37
C VAL A 174 -2.50 -2.74 -4.55
N ASP A 175 -1.90 -2.29 -5.63
CA ASP A 175 -2.49 -1.95 -6.92
C ASP A 175 -3.44 -0.73 -6.93
N VAL A 176 -4.43 -0.70 -6.04
CA VAL A 176 -5.36 0.41 -5.78
C VAL A 176 -5.69 0.49 -4.29
N PRO A 177 -5.89 1.68 -3.71
CA PRO A 177 -6.41 1.81 -2.35
C PRO A 177 -7.81 1.20 -2.23
N SER A 178 -8.00 0.34 -1.25
CA SER A 178 -9.22 -0.44 -1.14
C SER A 178 -10.44 0.42 -0.78
N GLY A 179 -11.56 0.15 -1.47
CA GLY A 179 -12.79 0.95 -1.35
C GLY A 179 -12.80 2.24 -2.17
N ALA A 180 -11.72 2.55 -2.91
CA ALA A 180 -11.70 3.63 -3.88
C ALA A 180 -12.13 3.15 -5.27
N GLY A 181 -12.83 4.02 -5.98
CA GLY A 181 -13.25 3.85 -7.35
C GLY A 181 -12.05 3.81 -8.30
N VAL A 182 -11.89 2.70 -8.99
CA VAL A 182 -10.68 2.39 -9.77
C VAL A 182 -10.53 3.35 -10.96
N ASP A 183 -11.64 3.63 -11.64
CA ASP A 183 -11.66 4.41 -12.89
C ASP A 183 -12.12 5.85 -12.70
N ASP A 184 -12.88 6.15 -11.65
CA ASP A 184 -13.50 7.45 -11.38
C ASP A 184 -12.97 8.14 -10.11
N GLY A 185 -12.18 7.42 -9.29
CA GLY A 185 -11.64 7.94 -8.03
C GLY A 185 -12.70 8.16 -6.95
N GLU A 186 -13.94 7.74 -7.16
CA GLU A 186 -15.02 7.97 -6.20
C GLU A 186 -14.79 7.16 -4.93
N VAL A 187 -15.04 7.75 -3.77
CA VAL A 187 -14.87 7.07 -2.48
C VAL A 187 -16.18 7.03 -1.74
N HIS A 188 -16.68 5.80 -1.59
CA HIS A 188 -17.93 5.50 -0.93
C HIS A 188 -17.63 4.80 0.40
N GLY A 189 -17.70 5.53 1.49
CA GLY A 189 -17.45 5.01 2.84
C GLY A 189 -15.97 5.03 3.28
N PRO A 190 -15.60 4.23 4.29
CA PRO A 190 -14.28 4.29 4.89
C PRO A 190 -13.23 3.71 3.94
N VAL A 191 -12.18 4.50 3.67
CA VAL A 191 -11.01 4.11 2.88
C VAL A 191 -9.77 4.42 3.71
N LEU A 192 -8.87 3.44 3.80
CA LEU A 192 -7.59 3.65 4.45
C LEU A 192 -6.71 4.54 3.55
N ALA A 193 -6.37 5.74 4.02
CA ALA A 193 -5.57 6.68 3.24
C ALA A 193 -4.16 6.10 3.00
N ALA A 194 -3.87 5.78 1.73
CA ALA A 194 -2.58 5.24 1.33
C ALA A 194 -1.52 6.35 1.15
N ASP A 195 -0.37 6.18 1.78
CA ASP A 195 0.84 6.99 1.61
C ASP A 195 1.56 6.67 0.30
N ALA A 196 1.48 5.40 -0.12
CA ALA A 196 1.95 4.96 -1.41
C ALA A 196 0.99 3.94 -2.02
N THR A 197 0.98 3.86 -3.35
CA THR A 197 0.29 2.80 -4.08
C THR A 197 1.30 2.16 -5.01
N LEU A 198 1.49 0.85 -4.89
CA LEU A 198 2.25 0.10 -5.88
C LEU A 198 1.28 -0.42 -6.93
N THR A 199 1.34 0.17 -8.11
CA THR A 199 0.45 -0.18 -9.21
C THR A 199 1.05 -1.32 -10.06
N THR A 200 0.25 -2.33 -10.38
CA THR A 200 0.57 -3.41 -11.30
C THR A 200 0.10 -3.06 -12.71
N GLY A 201 0.90 -3.43 -13.72
CA GLY A 201 0.62 -3.13 -15.13
C GLY A 201 0.75 -1.64 -15.48
N THR A 202 -0.25 -0.84 -15.12
CA THR A 202 -0.33 0.59 -15.39
C THR A 202 -1.22 1.31 -14.36
N ALA A 203 -1.04 2.63 -14.20
CA ALA A 203 -1.93 3.45 -13.39
C ALA A 203 -3.38 3.30 -13.87
N LYS A 204 -4.32 3.26 -12.92
CA LYS A 204 -5.75 3.40 -13.21
C LYS A 204 -6.17 4.86 -13.04
N PRO A 205 -7.14 5.36 -13.82
CA PRO A 205 -7.45 6.79 -13.86
C PRO A 205 -7.80 7.37 -12.49
N GLY A 206 -8.50 6.62 -11.63
CA GLY A 206 -8.86 7.06 -10.28
C GLY A 206 -7.66 7.44 -9.40
N LEU A 207 -6.47 6.87 -9.65
CA LEU A 207 -5.23 7.21 -8.93
C LEU A 207 -4.63 8.57 -9.35
N LEU A 208 -5.03 9.09 -10.51
CA LEU A 208 -4.54 10.36 -11.06
C LEU A 208 -5.51 11.52 -10.82
N LEU A 209 -6.68 11.24 -10.29
CA LEU A 209 -7.67 12.26 -9.94
C LEU A 209 -7.37 12.89 -8.58
N PRO A 210 -7.82 14.14 -8.36
CA PRO A 210 -7.73 14.77 -7.04
C PRO A 210 -8.40 13.89 -5.99
N ARG A 211 -7.72 13.69 -4.87
CA ARG A 211 -8.25 12.88 -3.78
C ARG A 211 -9.50 13.53 -3.19
N PRO A 212 -10.57 12.77 -2.92
CA PRO A 212 -11.71 13.31 -2.20
C PRO A 212 -11.28 13.66 -0.77
N ARG A 213 -11.84 14.75 -0.24
CA ARG A 213 -11.51 15.32 1.08
C ARG A 213 -11.67 14.35 2.26
N CYS A 214 -12.40 13.25 2.08
CA CYS A 214 -12.55 12.19 3.07
C CYS A 214 -11.28 11.35 3.28
N TRP A 215 -10.24 11.50 2.45
CA TRP A 215 -8.90 10.98 2.69
C TRP A 215 -8.18 11.97 3.61
N LEU A 216 -8.45 11.90 4.91
CA LEU A 216 -7.80 12.78 5.87
C LEU A 216 -6.33 12.36 6.08
N ASP A 217 -5.43 12.89 5.25
CA ASP A 217 -4.04 13.17 5.60
C ASP A 217 -3.46 14.25 4.66
N GLY A 218 -2.80 15.25 5.23
CA GLY A 218 -2.00 16.26 4.52
C GLY A 218 -0.63 15.75 4.02
N SER A 219 -0.35 14.45 4.13
CA SER A 219 0.83 13.83 3.54
C SER A 219 0.71 13.69 2.02
N ARG A 220 1.80 14.01 1.32
CA ARG A 220 1.91 13.82 -0.12
C ARG A 220 2.04 12.32 -0.39
N SER A 221 1.04 11.71 -1.03
CA SER A 221 1.20 10.34 -1.50
C SER A 221 2.20 10.26 -2.64
N SER A 222 3.07 9.25 -2.60
CA SER A 222 3.93 8.91 -3.72
C SER A 222 3.39 7.67 -4.43
N THR A 223 2.96 7.81 -5.68
CA THR A 223 2.62 6.64 -6.50
C THR A 223 3.91 5.95 -6.91
N TRP A 224 4.06 4.67 -6.57
CA TRP A 224 5.17 3.86 -7.03
C TRP A 224 4.76 3.19 -8.33
N ALA A 225 4.99 3.88 -9.45
CA ALA A 225 4.78 3.32 -10.76
C ALA A 225 5.90 2.30 -11.05
N TRP A 226 5.54 1.02 -11.14
CA TRP A 226 6.40 0.02 -11.74
C TRP A 226 6.13 0.00 -13.24
N THR A 227 7.08 0.52 -14.02
CA THR A 227 7.11 0.30 -15.47
C THR A 227 8.06 -0.85 -15.75
N SER A 228 7.54 -2.05 -15.97
CA SER A 228 8.27 -2.97 -16.84
C SER A 228 8.48 -2.25 -18.17
N ARG A 229 9.69 -2.31 -18.73
CA ARG A 229 9.85 -2.17 -20.19
C ARG A 229 9.13 -3.35 -20.85
N GLN A 230 7.82 -3.30 -20.91
CA GLN A 230 7.04 -4.09 -21.85
C GLN A 230 6.87 -3.20 -23.07
N SER A 231 7.19 -3.76 -24.24
CA SER A 231 6.98 -3.12 -25.53
C SER A 231 5.57 -2.52 -25.58
N PRO A 232 5.38 -1.35 -26.24
CA PRO A 232 4.07 -0.72 -26.33
C PRO A 232 3.03 -1.74 -26.80
N LEU A 233 1.86 -1.74 -26.14
CA LEU A 233 0.70 -2.51 -26.55
C LEU A 233 0.47 -2.28 -28.05
N PRO A 234 0.24 -3.33 -28.85
CA PRO A 234 -0.05 -3.15 -30.26
C PRO A 234 -1.32 -2.31 -30.39
N SER A 235 -1.19 -1.15 -31.05
CA SER A 235 -2.31 -0.32 -31.45
C SER A 235 -3.26 -1.17 -32.30
N SER A 236 -4.56 -1.14 -31.98
CA SER A 236 -5.62 -1.85 -32.70
C SER A 236 -5.90 -1.36 -34.12
N ASP A 237 -4.98 -0.61 -34.73
CA ASP A 237 -5.06 -0.17 -36.13
C ASP A 237 -4.41 -1.19 -37.07
N SER A 238 -4.97 -2.39 -37.13
CA SER A 238 -4.70 -3.32 -38.23
C SER A 238 -5.63 -3.01 -39.40
N ARG A 239 -5.18 -2.16 -40.32
CA ARG A 239 -5.64 -2.20 -41.72
C ARG A 239 -5.14 -3.50 -42.37
N PRO A 240 -5.94 -4.20 -43.19
CA PRO A 240 -5.49 -5.44 -43.81
C PRO A 240 -4.35 -5.18 -44.81
N ALA A 241 -3.24 -5.90 -44.62
CA ALA A 241 -2.07 -5.86 -45.50
C ALA A 241 -2.38 -6.53 -46.85
N THR A 242 -2.07 -5.83 -47.94
CA THR A 242 -2.07 -6.33 -49.31
C THR A 242 -0.90 -7.32 -49.51
N PRO A 243 -1.06 -8.44 -50.24
CA PRO A 243 0.01 -9.43 -50.37
C PRO A 243 1.13 -8.95 -51.31
N PRO A 244 2.41 -9.25 -51.04
CA PRO A 244 3.50 -8.91 -51.95
C PRO A 244 3.60 -9.93 -53.08
N ARG A 245 3.75 -9.43 -54.31
CA ARG A 245 4.16 -10.21 -55.48
C ARG A 245 5.66 -10.47 -55.43
N SER A 246 6.00 -11.67 -55.90
CA SER A 246 7.30 -12.30 -56.04
C SER A 246 8.29 -11.54 -56.94
N GLY A 247 9.57 -11.62 -56.58
CA GLY A 247 10.70 -11.24 -57.44
C GLY A 247 12.02 -11.68 -56.80
N ALA A 248 12.66 -12.67 -57.43
CA ALA A 248 13.88 -13.34 -56.97
C ALA A 248 15.17 -12.52 -57.26
N SER A 249 16.12 -12.56 -56.30
CA SER A 249 17.61 -12.71 -56.37
C SER A 249 18.47 -12.05 -57.48
N PRO A 250 19.83 -11.96 -57.36
CA PRO A 250 20.71 -12.40 -56.25
C PRO A 250 21.85 -11.41 -55.83
N ALA A 251 22.43 -11.75 -54.66
CA ALA A 251 23.85 -11.67 -54.23
C ALA A 251 24.76 -10.50 -54.65
N ARG A 252 25.42 -9.88 -53.66
CA ARG A 252 26.87 -9.62 -53.68
C ARG A 252 27.45 -9.47 -52.26
N THR A 253 28.52 -10.23 -52.05
CA THR A 253 29.49 -10.20 -50.95
C THR A 253 30.34 -8.92 -50.99
N THR A 254 30.71 -8.39 -49.81
CA THR A 254 32.10 -7.98 -49.43
C THR A 254 32.17 -7.35 -48.04
N THR A 255 32.90 -8.04 -47.15
CA THR A 255 33.98 -7.66 -46.22
C THR A 255 34.12 -6.23 -45.63
N SER A 256 34.55 -6.19 -44.35
CA SER A 256 35.47 -5.21 -43.70
C SER A 256 34.84 -3.87 -43.26
N THR A 257 35.07 -3.26 -42.08
CA THR A 257 36.14 -3.28 -41.07
C THR A 257 35.68 -2.58 -39.78
N ARG A 258 36.36 -2.89 -38.66
CA ARG A 258 36.62 -2.09 -37.44
C ARG A 258 36.13 -0.63 -37.39
N ALA A 259 35.58 -0.23 -36.24
CA ALA A 259 36.21 0.78 -35.37
C ALA A 259 35.52 0.83 -34.00
N ALA A 260 36.32 0.66 -32.95
CA ALA A 260 36.00 1.02 -31.59
C ALA A 260 35.98 2.55 -31.44
N CYS A 261 35.13 3.07 -30.57
CA CYS A 261 35.33 4.38 -29.98
C CYS A 261 34.92 4.34 -28.50
N SER A 262 35.95 4.20 -27.66
CA SER A 262 35.93 4.42 -26.22
C SER A 262 36.43 5.82 -25.92
N ALA A 263 35.66 6.60 -25.16
CA ALA A 263 36.10 7.79 -24.41
C ALA A 263 35.12 7.91 -23.22
N CYS A 264 35.45 7.67 -21.94
CA CYS A 264 36.55 8.12 -21.07
C CYS A 264 36.35 9.55 -20.52
N TRP A 265 36.40 9.65 -19.18
CA TRP A 265 36.52 10.84 -18.30
C TRP A 265 35.24 11.68 -18.06
N ARG A 266 34.89 12.19 -16.86
CA ARG A 266 35.65 12.47 -15.64
C ARG A 266 34.76 12.49 -14.39
N ASP A 267 35.32 11.92 -13.32
CA ASP A 267 35.05 12.14 -11.90
C ASP A 267 35.25 13.61 -11.49
N ARG A 268 34.42 14.11 -10.57
CA ARG A 268 34.68 15.30 -9.74
C ARG A 268 34.10 15.08 -8.35
N SER A 269 34.98 14.62 -7.47
CA SER A 269 34.92 14.84 -6.02
C SER A 269 35.57 16.18 -5.67
N ALA A 270 34.90 17.01 -4.87
CA ALA A 270 35.52 18.03 -4.00
C ALA A 270 34.49 18.67 -3.04
N THR A 271 34.63 18.37 -1.75
CA THR A 271 34.41 19.32 -0.62
C THR A 271 35.81 19.75 -0.15
N PRO A 272 36.05 20.93 0.48
CA PRO A 272 35.61 21.18 1.87
C PRO A 272 35.37 22.68 2.24
N GLY A 273 34.81 22.94 3.43
CA GLY A 273 34.87 24.27 4.06
C GLY A 273 33.91 24.52 5.22
N ARG A 274 34.38 24.30 6.46
CA ARG A 274 33.74 24.70 7.74
C ARG A 274 33.94 26.20 8.00
N LEU A 275 33.04 26.84 8.76
CA LEU A 275 33.40 27.82 9.82
C LEU A 275 32.24 28.17 10.78
N CYS A 276 32.54 27.97 12.06
CA CYS A 276 32.23 28.77 13.27
C CYS A 276 30.81 29.26 13.62
N SER A 277 30.24 28.58 14.63
CA SER A 277 29.82 29.08 15.96
C SER A 277 29.29 30.51 16.15
N ARG A 278 28.12 30.62 16.81
CA ARG A 278 27.90 31.57 17.91
C ARG A 278 26.85 31.04 18.93
N ARG A 279 27.29 30.93 20.18
CA ARG A 279 26.50 30.76 21.42
C ARG A 279 25.90 32.10 21.86
N ARG A 280 24.74 32.06 22.54
CA ARG A 280 24.35 32.79 23.79
C ARG A 280 22.92 32.37 24.17
N ARG A 281 22.68 31.49 25.17
CA ARG A 281 22.52 31.69 26.64
C ARG A 281 21.46 32.71 27.09
N ARG A 282 20.42 32.21 27.81
CA ARG A 282 19.90 32.58 29.17
C ARG A 282 18.60 31.76 29.42
N ARG A 283 18.50 30.80 30.34
CA ARG A 283 18.36 30.78 31.83
C ARG A 283 17.07 31.41 32.40
N ARG A 284 16.18 30.58 32.98
CA ARG A 284 15.64 30.55 34.38
C ARG A 284 14.57 29.42 34.47
N TRP A 285 14.71 28.39 35.34
CA TRP A 285 14.21 28.23 36.73
C TRP A 285 12.68 28.42 36.81
N SER A 286 11.83 27.49 37.28
CA SER A 286 11.77 26.62 38.47
C SER A 286 10.90 25.36 38.15
N GLY A 287 10.93 24.18 38.77
CA GLY A 287 11.25 23.79 40.14
C GLY A 287 9.95 23.67 40.96
N TRP A 288 9.26 22.51 40.98
CA TRP A 288 8.30 22.13 42.03
C TRP A 288 8.32 20.62 42.31
N CYS A 289 8.21 20.32 43.60
CA CYS A 289 8.45 19.07 44.29
C CYS A 289 7.38 17.99 44.09
N ALA A 290 7.82 16.76 44.37
CA ALA A 290 7.00 15.58 44.61
C ALA A 290 6.08 15.71 45.84
N THR A 291 4.93 15.04 45.78
CA THR A 291 4.31 14.40 46.96
C THR A 291 3.58 13.12 46.56
N ARG A 292 3.85 12.08 47.34
CA ARG A 292 3.17 10.79 47.38
C ARG A 292 1.74 10.96 47.93
N GLY A 293 0.80 10.15 47.48
CA GLY A 293 -0.51 10.00 48.13
C GLY A 293 -1.26 8.80 47.58
N ARG A 294 -1.41 7.77 48.41
CA ARG A 294 -2.06 6.49 48.12
C ARG A 294 -3.60 6.59 48.22
N THR A 295 -4.23 5.59 47.59
CA THR A 295 -5.43 4.81 48.01
C THR A 295 -6.87 5.27 47.70
N ARG A 296 -7.54 4.32 47.03
CA ARG A 296 -8.88 3.72 47.26
C ARG A 296 -10.11 4.27 46.53
N TRP A 297 -10.54 3.45 45.55
CA TRP A 297 -11.89 2.91 45.31
C TRP A 297 -13.08 3.59 45.99
N ARG A 298 -14.02 4.07 45.17
CA ARG A 298 -15.47 4.06 45.39
C ARG A 298 -16.22 4.33 44.07
N THR A 299 -16.98 3.36 43.60
CA THR A 299 -18.21 3.50 42.78
C THR A 299 -19.34 2.82 43.56
N PRO A 300 -20.65 2.98 43.21
CA PRO A 300 -21.25 3.79 42.15
C PRO A 300 -22.39 4.72 42.65
N CYS A 301 -22.75 5.73 41.86
CA CYS A 301 -24.07 6.35 41.93
C CYS A 301 -24.76 6.26 40.57
N SER A 302 -26.01 5.83 40.63
CA SER A 302 -26.90 5.45 39.56
C SER A 302 -27.65 6.63 38.92
N ARG A 303 -28.18 6.37 37.71
CA ARG A 303 -29.31 7.01 37.02
C ARG A 303 -29.04 8.34 36.30
N GLY A 304 -29.30 8.30 34.99
CA GLY A 304 -29.48 9.49 34.15
C GLY A 304 -29.28 9.17 32.67
N THR A 305 -30.30 8.61 32.02
CA THR A 305 -30.37 8.54 30.55
C THR A 305 -30.59 9.93 29.94
N PRO A 306 -29.84 10.32 28.90
CA PRO A 306 -30.34 11.27 27.92
C PRO A 306 -30.57 10.58 26.58
N ARG A 307 -31.83 10.56 26.14
CA ARG A 307 -32.20 10.32 24.74
C ARG A 307 -31.51 11.37 23.86
N TRP A 308 -30.70 10.92 22.90
CA TRP A 308 -30.23 11.73 21.80
C TRP A 308 -30.83 11.21 20.50
N SER A 309 -31.73 11.99 19.91
CA SER A 309 -32.16 11.84 18.52
C SER A 309 -31.31 12.77 17.65
N PRO A 310 -30.59 12.29 16.63
CA PRO A 310 -30.02 13.16 15.61
C PRO A 310 -31.00 13.27 14.43
N GLY A 311 -31.54 14.47 14.24
CA GLY A 311 -32.19 14.87 12.99
C GLY A 311 -31.17 15.04 11.85
N PRO A 312 -31.63 15.04 10.59
CA PRO A 312 -30.75 14.99 9.42
C PRO A 312 -30.04 16.35 9.20
N VAL A 313 -28.71 16.31 9.11
CA VAL A 313 -27.90 17.45 8.66
C VAL A 313 -27.81 17.40 7.14
N ALA A 314 -28.55 18.28 6.47
CA ALA A 314 -28.44 18.52 5.03
C ALA A 314 -27.20 19.37 4.74
N CYS A 315 -26.23 18.84 3.99
CA CYS A 315 -25.13 19.61 3.43
C CYS A 315 -25.64 20.58 2.36
N ARG A 316 -25.56 21.89 2.63
CA ARG A 316 -25.68 22.93 1.60
C ARG A 316 -24.38 22.97 0.78
N ARG A 317 -24.55 22.97 -0.55
CA ARG A 317 -23.51 23.24 -1.54
C ARG A 317 -23.06 24.69 -1.43
N GLY A 318 -21.75 24.90 -1.38
CA GLY A 318 -21.04 26.16 -1.56
C GLY A 318 -19.69 25.86 -2.17
#